data_AF-A0A7X7M8H2-F1
#
_entry.id   AF-A0A7X7M8H2-F1
#
_cell.length_a   1.000
_cell.length_b   1.000
_cell.length_c   1.000
_cell.angle_alpha   90.00
_cell.angle_beta   90.00
_cell.angle_gamma   90.00
#
_symmetry.space_group_name_H-M   'P 1'
#
loop_
_entity.id
_entity.type
_entity.pdbx_description
1 polymer ?
#
loop_
_entity_poly.entity_id
_entity_poly.type
_entity_poly.pdbx_seq_one_letter_code
_entity_poly.pdbx_strand_id
1 'polypeptide(L)'
;MEKADHGGNQHLGHQIERTTYDKIMRAWENSMELTRDFEVYAKQISDNEKAARMFRAFAEDEGHHASRLREMLHQYQDGGNMDGRQ
;
A
#
# COMPACT_ATOMS: atom_id res chain seq x y z
N MET A 1 21.59 -25.68 -47.56
CA MET A 1 22.23 -25.84 -46.24
C MET A 1 21.99 -24.54 -45.47
N GLU A 2 20.97 -24.54 -44.64
CA GLU A 2 20.58 -23.47 -43.71
C GLU A 2 20.51 -24.22 -42.36
N LYS A 3 21.11 -23.76 -41.27
CA LYS A 3 20.76 -22.56 -40.50
C LYS A 3 21.95 -22.15 -39.63
N ALA A 4 22.16 -20.85 -39.51
CA ALA A 4 22.89 -20.27 -38.39
C ALA A 4 21.89 -19.72 -37.37
N ASP A 5 22.23 -19.94 -36.10
CA ASP A 5 22.25 -18.98 -35.00
C ASP A 5 21.05 -18.62 -34.09
N HIS A 6 21.37 -18.78 -32.79
CA HIS A 6 21.18 -17.88 -31.65
C HIS A 6 19.82 -17.78 -30.92
N GLY A 7 19.97 -17.73 -29.59
CA GLY A 7 18.96 -17.27 -28.63
C GLY A 7 18.47 -18.43 -27.76
N GLY A 8 18.81 -18.53 -26.48
CA GLY A 8 19.03 -17.47 -25.50
C GLY A 8 18.37 -17.96 -24.22
N ASN A 9 19.19 -18.15 -23.20
CA ASN A 9 18.82 -18.63 -21.88
C ASN A 9 17.69 -17.77 -21.28
N GLN A 10 16.47 -18.30 -21.22
CA GLN A 10 15.35 -17.63 -20.56
C GLN A 10 15.31 -18.00 -19.08
N HIS A 11 16.29 -17.49 -18.31
CA HIS A 11 16.00 -17.16 -16.92
C HIS A 11 15.26 -15.82 -16.92
N LEU A 12 13.93 -15.88 -17.09
CA LEU A 12 13.07 -14.79 -16.66
C LEU A 12 13.13 -14.75 -15.14
N GLY A 13 14.15 -14.08 -14.61
CA GLY A 13 14.05 -13.46 -13.31
C GLY A 13 12.87 -12.50 -13.39
N HIS A 14 11.72 -12.93 -12.87
CA HIS A 14 10.63 -12.03 -12.53
C HIS A 14 11.18 -11.08 -11.46
N GLN A 15 11.86 -10.04 -11.91
CA GLN A 15 12.08 -8.84 -11.15
C GLN A 15 10.67 -8.38 -10.79
N ILE A 16 10.25 -8.61 -9.54
CA ILE A 16 8.91 -8.29 -9.05
C ILE A 16 8.76 -6.78 -9.08
N GLU A 17 8.44 -6.22 -10.25
CA GLU A 17 7.92 -4.87 -10.36
C GLU A 17 6.58 -4.88 -9.63
N ARG A 18 6.59 -4.38 -8.38
CA ARG A 18 5.34 -4.13 -7.66
C ARG A 18 4.51 -3.18 -8.48
N THR A 19 3.36 -3.65 -8.94
CA THR A 19 2.40 -2.84 -9.68
C THR A 19 1.98 -1.64 -8.82
N THR A 20 1.44 -0.59 -9.44
CA THR A 20 0.86 0.53 -8.67
C THR A 20 -0.19 0.03 -7.69
N TYR A 21 -0.96 -0.99 -8.08
CA TYR A 21 -1.92 -1.67 -7.22
C TYR A 21 -1.26 -2.26 -5.96
N ASP A 22 -0.16 -3.01 -6.11
CA ASP A 22 0.53 -3.63 -4.96
C ASP A 22 1.05 -2.58 -3.97
N LYS A 23 1.49 -1.41 -4.47
CA LYS A 23 1.95 -0.30 -3.63
C LYS A 23 0.79 0.32 -2.85
N ILE A 24 -0.35 0.53 -3.51
CA ILE A 24 -1.57 1.06 -2.86
C ILE A 24 -2.09 0.06 -1.82
N MET A 25 -2.13 -1.23 -2.15
CA MET A 25 -2.56 -2.28 -1.23
C MET A 25 -1.67 -2.31 0.02
N ARG A 26 -0.36 -2.32 -0.17
CA ARG A 26 0.58 -2.32 0.96
C ARG A 26 0.45 -1.06 1.81
N ALA A 27 0.25 0.11 1.20
CA ALA A 27 0.03 1.35 1.92
C ALA A 27 -1.28 1.30 2.73
N TRP A 28 -2.35 0.75 2.16
CA TRP A 28 -3.63 0.59 2.85
C TRP A 28 -3.49 -0.29 4.09
N GLU A 29 -2.84 -1.45 3.96
CA GLU A 29 -2.56 -2.34 5.08
C GLU A 29 -1.74 -1.66 6.17
N ASN A 30 -0.71 -0.90 5.79
CA ASN A 30 0.13 -0.16 6.73
C ASN A 30 -0.67 0.91 7.49
N SER A 31 -1.52 1.69 6.82
CA SER A 31 -2.34 2.70 7.49
C SER A 31 -3.36 2.04 8.45
N MET A 32 -3.91 0.89 8.10
CA MET A 32 -4.78 0.12 9.01
C MET A 32 -4.01 -0.40 10.24
N GLU A 33 -2.78 -0.90 10.04
CA GLU A 33 -1.90 -1.35 11.14
C GLU A 33 -1.54 -0.18 12.06
N LEU A 34 -1.11 0.96 11.51
CA LEU A 34 -0.80 2.16 12.28
C LEU A 34 -2.01 2.71 13.03
N THR A 35 -3.20 2.71 12.42
CA THR A 35 -4.44 3.10 13.10
C THR A 35 -4.61 2.27 14.39
N ARG A 36 -4.50 0.94 14.29
CA ARG A 36 -4.62 0.04 15.42
C ARG A 36 -3.53 0.28 16.47
N ASP A 37 -2.27 0.40 16.05
CA ASP A 37 -1.15 0.60 16.96
C ASP A 37 -1.28 1.92 17.72
N PHE A 38 -1.63 3.00 17.03
CA PHE A 38 -1.83 4.30 17.65
C PHE A 38 -3.00 4.33 18.62
N GLU A 39 -4.11 3.66 18.31
CA GLU A 39 -5.20 3.47 19.27
C GLU A 39 -4.75 2.72 20.53
N VAL A 40 -3.93 1.66 20.37
CA VAL A 40 -3.40 0.88 21.49
C VAL A 40 -2.45 1.72 22.33
N TYR A 41 -1.52 2.44 21.72
CA TYR A 41 -0.58 3.31 22.43
C TYR A 41 -1.30 4.41 23.18
N ALA A 42 -2.27 5.07 22.55
CA ALA A 42 -3.09 6.09 23.20
C ALA A 42 -3.83 5.58 24.46
N LYS A 43 -4.20 4.29 24.50
CA LYS A 43 -4.85 3.65 25.65
C LYS A 43 -3.86 3.21 26.74
N GLN A 44 -2.64 2.84 26.35
CA GLN A 44 -1.60 2.33 27.26
C GLN A 44 -0.78 3.44 27.93
N ILE A 45 -0.62 4.59 27.26
CA ILE A 45 0.09 5.75 27.82
C ILE A 45 -0.78 6.40 28.89
N SER A 46 -0.33 6.29 30.15
CA SER A 46 -1.01 6.86 31.33
C SER A 46 -0.19 7.94 32.03
N ASP A 47 1.11 8.01 31.75
CA ASP A 47 2.09 8.92 32.34
C ASP A 47 2.29 10.20 31.51
N ASN A 48 1.87 10.22 30.25
CA ASN A 48 2.05 11.35 29.34
C ASN A 48 0.81 11.62 28.49
N GLU A 49 -0.10 12.42 29.03
CA GLU A 49 -1.37 12.75 28.37
C GLU A 49 -1.18 13.54 27.06
N LYS A 50 -0.09 14.31 26.90
CA LYS A 50 0.21 14.99 25.62
C LYS A 50 0.54 13.95 24.54
N ALA A 51 1.34 12.94 24.86
CA ALA A 51 1.65 11.86 23.93
C ALA A 51 0.41 11.02 23.61
N ALA A 52 -0.40 10.68 24.62
CA ALA A 52 -1.65 9.93 24.42
C ALA A 52 -2.60 10.63 23.44
N ARG A 53 -2.78 11.96 23.56
CA ARG A 53 -3.58 12.74 22.60
C ARG A 53 -2.98 12.77 21.20
N MET A 54 -1.66 12.85 21.07
CA MET A 54 -1.00 12.83 19.77
C MET A 54 -1.27 11.51 19.03
N PHE A 55 -1.16 10.37 19.72
CA PHE A 55 -1.49 9.08 19.13
C PHE A 55 -2.98 8.94 18.80
N ARG A 56 -3.90 9.51 19.59
CA ARG A 56 -5.33 9.56 19.22
C ARG A 56 -5.55 10.29 17.89
N ALA A 57 -4.91 11.45 17.70
CA ALA A 57 -5.01 12.20 16.46
C ALA A 57 -4.41 11.43 15.28
N PHE A 58 -3.25 10.80 15.46
CA PHE A 58 -2.63 10.01 14.39
C PHE A 58 -3.46 8.78 14.02
N ALA A 59 -4.15 8.14 14.96
CA ALA A 59 -5.08 7.06 14.64
C ALA A 59 -6.22 7.53 13.72
N GLU A 60 -6.76 8.72 13.96
CA GLU A 60 -7.79 9.33 13.11
C GLU A 60 -7.25 9.66 11.71
N ASP A 61 -6.07 10.28 11.65
CA ASP A 61 -5.39 10.61 10.39
C ASP A 61 -5.09 9.36 9.54
N GLU A 62 -4.56 8.30 10.15
CA GLU A 62 -4.30 7.03 9.45
C GLU A 62 -5.59 6.32 9.03
N GLY A 63 -6.68 6.45 9.80
CA GLY A 63 -8.00 6.00 9.38
C GLY A 63 -8.47 6.71 8.10
N HIS A 64 -8.24 8.03 7.99
CA HIS A 64 -8.51 8.78 6.77
C HIS A 64 -7.60 8.37 5.60
N HIS A 65 -6.31 8.14 5.84
CA HIS A 65 -5.38 7.62 4.83
C HIS A 65 -5.86 6.25 4.31
N ALA A 66 -6.22 5.33 5.21
CA ALA A 66 -6.73 4.01 4.87
C ALA A 66 -8.02 4.09 4.04
N SER A 67 -8.96 4.97 4.39
CA SER A 67 -10.20 5.15 3.60
C SER A 67 -9.89 5.55 2.15
N ARG A 68 -9.03 6.55 1.96
CA ARG A 68 -8.67 7.06 0.62
C ARG A 68 -7.92 6.02 -0.22
N LEU A 69 -7.04 5.24 0.41
CA LEU A 69 -6.32 4.14 -0.26
C LEU A 69 -7.29 3.02 -0.66
N ARG A 70 -8.26 2.70 0.20
CA ARG A 70 -9.30 1.71 -0.09
C ARG A 70 -10.20 2.13 -1.25
N GLU A 71 -10.57 3.40 -1.32
CA GLU A 71 -11.32 3.96 -2.46
C GLU A 71 -10.54 3.81 -3.77
N MET A 72 -9.23 4.08 -3.77
CA MET A 72 -8.39 3.84 -4.95
C MET A 72 -8.33 2.35 -5.32
N LEU A 73 -8.21 1.44 -4.36
CA LEU A 73 -8.23 -0.01 -4.64
C LEU A 73 -9.54 -0.44 -5.32
N HIS A 74 -10.68 0.08 -4.86
CA HIS A 74 -11.97 -0.19 -5.48
C HIS A 74 -12.02 0.29 -6.94
N GLN A 75 -11.46 1.46 -7.24
CA GLN A 75 -11.39 1.97 -8.62
C GLN A 75 -10.57 1.04 -9.55
N TYR A 76 -9.48 0.42 -9.05
CA TYR A 76 -8.72 -0.57 -9.80
C TYR A 76 -9.49 -1.88 -10.02
N GLN A 77 -10.30 -2.31 -9.05
CA GLN A 77 -11.07 -3.56 -9.10
C GLN A 77 -12.31 -3.46 -9.99
N ASP A 78 -12.97 -2.31 -10.01
CA ASP A 78 -14.19 -2.06 -10.78
C ASP A 78 -13.91 -1.82 -12.29
N GLY A 79 -12.67 -2.02 -12.76
CA GLY A 79 -12.27 -1.78 -14.14
C GLY A 79 -12.21 -0.30 -14.50
N GLY A 80 -12.04 0.58 -13.51
CA GLY A 80 -11.94 2.02 -13.68
C GLY A 80 -10.82 2.37 -14.65
N ASN A 81 -11.22 2.74 -15.86
CA ASN A 81 -10.39 3.21 -16.96
C ASN A 81 -9.42 4.30 -16.49
N MET A 82 -8.22 3.90 -16.07
CA MET A 82 -7.06 4.76 -15.87
C MET A 82 -5.99 4.43 -16.93
N ASP A 83 -6.40 3.97 -18.11
CA ASP A 83 -5.51 3.95 -19.27
C ASP A 83 -5.53 5.33 -19.92
N GLY A 84 -4.81 6.26 -19.29
CA GLY A 84 -4.31 7.46 -19.94
C GLY A 84 -3.12 7.15 -20.86
N ARG A 85 -3.11 6.01 -21.58
CA ARG A 85 -2.18 5.78 -22.67
C ARG A 85 -2.75 6.36 -23.95
N GLN A 86 -2.30 7.57 -24.26
CA GLN A 86 -2.15 8.05 -25.64
C GLN A 86 -1.04 7.27 -26.34
#